data_AF-A0A1I0I0W2-F1
#
_entry.id   AF-A0A1I0I0W2-F1
#
_cell.length_a   1.000
_cell.length_b   1.000
_cell.length_c   1.000
_cell.angle_alpha   90.00
_cell.angle_beta   90.00
_cell.angle_gamma   90.00
#
_symmetry.space_group_name_H-M   'P 1'
#
loop_
_entity.id
_entity.type
_entity.pdbx_description
1 polymer ?
#
loop_
_entity_poly.entity_id
_entity_poly.type
_entity_poly.pdbx_seq_one_letter_code
_entity_poly.pdbx_strand_id
1 'polypeptide(L)'
;MKENENNNEIESLLKQMPKIQDHQDEDVLYSKVQSQLKNQKEETPKKHFWKIPALTSAALILLAIIVISVIQNQNHPGKYVQNEENSITGGDENSPVENGDGSVNNSTMMTPEANSESTANGESSSLPKSKDLASEAFSGLKTGMTYEEVIEVIGSPIEYEDTDNQRSLKYSGEGYGVQLKMNSDQQTVEEFTFKPQFLQNAPDRLTLDKLFLSETIDEIKSLLGEPGEVESVSCFENATCEEFIYSVSGGYQIIIRTSWNHEDIEYIKLLRQDNR
;
A
#
# COMPACT_ATOMS: atom_id res chain seq x y z
N MET A 1 -45.92 6.14 -11.77
CA MET A 1 -46.96 5.89 -10.75
C MET A 1 -47.07 4.38 -10.48
N LYS A 2 -46.11 3.80 -9.75
CA LYS A 2 -46.15 2.40 -9.28
C LYS A 2 -45.58 2.19 -7.86
N GLU A 3 -45.17 3.26 -7.17
CA GLU A 3 -44.47 3.18 -5.89
C GLU A 3 -45.38 2.94 -4.68
N ASN A 4 -46.70 3.08 -4.83
CA ASN A 4 -47.64 2.96 -3.71
C ASN A 4 -48.00 1.51 -3.32
N GLU A 5 -47.66 0.51 -4.12
CA GLU A 5 -48.01 -0.89 -3.81
C GLU A 5 -47.06 -1.50 -2.77
N ASN A 6 -45.74 -1.23 -2.86
CA ASN A 6 -44.73 -1.76 -1.92
C ASN A 6 -44.89 -1.28 -0.47
N ASN A 7 -45.37 -0.05 -0.25
CA ASN A 7 -45.45 0.52 1.10
C ASN A 7 -46.41 -0.25 2.03
N ASN A 8 -47.49 -0.80 1.47
CA ASN A 8 -48.47 -1.58 2.25
C ASN A 8 -47.90 -2.94 2.69
N GLU A 9 -47.04 -3.55 1.87
CA GLU A 9 -46.40 -4.83 2.17
C GLU A 9 -45.39 -4.67 3.31
N ILE A 10 -44.56 -3.61 3.27
CA ILE A 10 -43.61 -3.25 4.34
C ILE A 10 -44.34 -2.97 5.66
N GLU A 11 -45.44 -2.22 5.65
CA GLU A 11 -46.23 -1.96 6.88
C GLU A 11 -46.84 -3.25 7.45
N SER A 12 -47.20 -4.22 6.59
CA SER A 12 -47.70 -5.52 7.01
C SER A 12 -46.63 -6.41 7.66
N LEU A 13 -45.37 -6.32 7.18
CA LEU A 13 -44.21 -7.03 7.73
C LEU A 13 -43.80 -6.45 9.08
N LEU A 14 -43.75 -5.12 9.20
CA LEU A 14 -43.44 -4.44 10.47
C LEU A 14 -44.47 -4.75 11.57
N LYS A 15 -45.76 -4.88 11.24
CA LYS A 15 -46.81 -5.29 12.19
C LYS A 15 -46.72 -6.75 12.63
N GLN A 16 -46.03 -7.60 11.87
CA GLN A 16 -45.80 -9.01 12.22
C GLN A 16 -44.55 -9.21 13.09
N MET A 17 -43.71 -8.18 13.26
CA MET A 17 -42.55 -8.30 14.15
C MET A 17 -43.03 -8.47 15.60
N PRO A 18 -42.51 -9.48 16.34
CA PRO A 18 -42.88 -9.68 17.73
C PRO A 18 -42.45 -8.47 18.55
N LYS A 19 -43.28 -8.06 19.51
CA LYS A 19 -42.88 -7.01 20.46
C LYS A 19 -41.70 -7.51 21.28
N ILE A 20 -40.52 -6.93 21.02
CA ILE A 20 -39.33 -7.17 21.83
C ILE A 20 -39.63 -6.64 23.23
N GLN A 21 -39.88 -7.55 24.17
CA GLN A 21 -39.90 -7.26 25.59
C GLN A 21 -38.50 -7.60 26.10
N ASP A 22 -37.73 -6.58 26.48
CA ASP A 22 -36.51 -6.84 27.22
C ASP A 22 -36.91 -7.31 28.63
N HIS A 23 -36.56 -8.55 28.95
CA HIS A 23 -36.79 -9.16 30.26
C HIS A 23 -35.53 -9.09 31.14
N GLN A 24 -34.49 -8.35 30.71
CA GLN A 24 -33.35 -8.08 31.58
C GLN A 24 -33.75 -7.12 32.70
N ASP A 25 -33.56 -7.59 33.91
CA ASP A 25 -33.68 -6.79 35.12
C ASP A 25 -32.60 -5.68 35.11
N GLU A 26 -32.96 -4.45 35.48
CA GLU A 26 -32.05 -3.30 35.43
C GLU A 26 -30.78 -3.54 36.27
N ASP A 27 -30.91 -4.21 37.41
CA ASP A 27 -29.78 -4.57 38.29
C ASP A 27 -28.79 -5.55 37.63
N VAL A 28 -29.30 -6.45 36.77
CA VAL A 28 -28.46 -7.39 35.99
C VAL A 28 -27.72 -6.65 34.88
N LEU A 29 -28.35 -5.64 34.25
CA LEU A 29 -27.70 -4.79 33.26
C LEU A 29 -26.58 -3.96 33.90
N TYR A 30 -26.87 -3.29 35.02
CA TYR A 30 -25.90 -2.45 35.73
C TYR A 30 -24.68 -3.24 36.23
N SER A 31 -24.89 -4.41 36.84
CA SER A 31 -23.78 -5.25 37.31
C SER A 31 -22.90 -5.79 36.17
N LYS A 32 -23.48 -6.06 35.00
CA LYS A 32 -22.73 -6.46 33.79
C LYS A 32 -21.88 -5.32 33.24
N VAL A 33 -22.40 -4.10 33.17
CA VAL A 33 -21.63 -2.91 32.75
C VAL A 33 -20.52 -2.59 33.76
N GLN A 34 -20.82 -2.64 35.06
CA GLN A 34 -19.86 -2.32 36.11
C GLN A 34 -18.70 -3.34 36.19
N SER A 35 -18.97 -4.63 35.96
CA SER A 35 -17.92 -5.66 35.90
C SER A 35 -17.02 -5.51 34.67
N GLN A 36 -17.56 -5.13 33.50
CA GLN A 36 -16.76 -4.81 32.32
C GLN A 36 -15.84 -3.59 32.56
N LEU A 37 -16.37 -2.51 33.13
CA LEU A 37 -15.58 -1.31 33.47
C LEU A 37 -14.47 -1.59 34.50
N LYS A 38 -14.71 -2.50 35.45
CA LYS A 38 -13.69 -2.89 36.43
C LYS A 38 -12.59 -3.74 35.79
N ASN A 39 -12.95 -4.72 34.96
CA ASN A 39 -12.00 -5.62 34.33
C ASN A 39 -11.11 -4.89 33.30
N GLN A 40 -11.62 -3.88 32.58
CA GLN A 40 -10.80 -3.05 31.69
C GLN A 40 -9.72 -2.22 32.42
N LYS A 41 -9.85 -1.98 33.73
CA LYS A 41 -8.98 -1.03 34.45
C LYS A 41 -7.72 -1.66 35.07
N GLU A 42 -7.61 -2.99 35.10
CA GLU A 42 -6.52 -3.68 35.80
C GLU A 42 -5.44 -4.26 34.87
N GLU A 43 -5.67 -4.36 33.55
CA GLU A 43 -4.65 -4.78 32.57
C GLU A 43 -3.77 -3.62 32.10
N THR A 44 -3.05 -3.00 33.03
CA THR A 44 -1.87 -2.20 32.66
C THR A 44 -0.79 -3.15 32.13
N PRO A 45 -0.24 -2.95 30.91
CA PRO A 45 0.77 -3.84 30.37
C PRO A 45 2.01 -3.80 31.26
N LYS A 46 2.39 -4.97 31.79
CA LYS A 46 3.59 -5.12 32.63
C LYS A 46 4.81 -4.71 31.81
N LYS A 47 5.33 -3.50 32.05
CA LYS A 47 6.51 -2.95 31.38
C LYS A 47 7.69 -3.90 31.56
N HIS A 48 7.96 -4.70 30.54
CA HIS A 48 9.11 -5.59 30.50
C HIS A 48 10.36 -4.71 30.39
N PHE A 49 11.06 -4.50 31.50
CA PHE A 49 12.29 -3.70 31.56
C PHE A 49 13.39 -4.36 30.72
N TRP A 50 13.44 -4.03 29.42
CA TRP A 50 14.47 -4.50 28.52
C TRP A 50 15.78 -3.76 28.82
N LYS A 51 16.67 -4.43 29.57
CA LYS A 51 18.02 -3.93 29.80
C LYS A 51 18.88 -4.16 28.55
N ILE A 52 19.00 -3.13 27.70
CA ILE A 52 20.12 -3.01 26.75
C ILE A 52 20.91 -1.73 27.07
N PRO A 53 21.84 -1.77 28.05
CA PRO A 53 22.90 -0.78 28.13
C PRO A 53 24.03 -1.11 27.12
N ALA A 54 24.77 -0.07 26.70
CA ALA A 54 26.10 -0.12 26.09
C ALA A 54 26.29 -0.30 24.56
N LEU A 55 25.24 -0.40 23.72
CA LEU A 55 25.44 -0.46 22.25
C LEU A 55 25.34 0.90 21.52
N THR A 56 24.65 1.89 22.09
CA THR A 56 24.51 3.24 21.49
C THR A 56 25.76 4.13 21.62
N SER A 57 26.68 3.83 22.53
CA SER A 57 27.90 4.62 22.72
C SER A 57 28.93 4.46 21.59
N ALA A 58 29.00 3.28 20.97
CA ALA A 58 29.96 3.02 19.88
C ALA A 58 29.66 3.85 18.62
N ALA A 59 28.37 4.01 18.27
CA ALA A 59 27.94 4.78 17.11
C ALA A 59 28.33 6.27 17.21
N LEU A 60 28.20 6.87 18.40
CA LEU A 60 28.58 8.26 18.65
C LEU A 60 30.09 8.50 18.54
N ILE A 61 30.91 7.52 18.95
CA ILE A 61 32.37 7.60 18.80
C ILE A 61 32.77 7.51 17.32
N LEU A 62 32.13 6.64 16.53
CA LEU A 62 32.36 6.53 15.09
C LEU A 62 31.98 7.82 14.34
N LEU A 63 30.84 8.43 14.68
CA LEU A 63 30.40 9.70 14.09
C LEU A 63 31.39 10.84 14.39
N ALA A 64 31.92 10.91 15.60
CA ALA A 64 32.93 11.92 15.98
C ALA A 64 34.23 11.78 15.17
N ILE A 65 34.67 10.56 14.87
CA ILE A 65 35.87 10.32 14.04
C ILE A 65 35.66 10.84 12.61
N ILE A 66 34.50 10.55 12.00
CA ILE A 66 34.19 10.97 10.62
C ILE A 66 34.20 12.51 10.49
N VAL A 67 33.62 13.23 11.45
CA VAL A 67 33.58 14.71 11.45
C VAL A 67 35.00 15.32 11.51
N ILE A 68 35.91 14.72 12.29
CA ILE A 68 37.30 15.21 12.40
C ILE A 68 38.05 15.05 11.07
N SER A 69 37.88 13.91 10.39
CA SER A 69 38.54 13.64 9.10
C SER A 69 38.12 14.62 7.99
N VAL A 70 36.86 15.04 7.95
CA VAL A 70 36.36 16.00 6.94
C VAL A 70 37.00 17.38 7.12
N ILE A 71 37.21 17.83 8.36
CA ILE A 71 37.76 19.16 8.65
C ILE A 71 39.27 19.23 8.32
N GLN A 72 40.03 18.16 8.56
CA GLN A 72 41.47 18.14 8.25
C GLN A 72 41.77 18.13 6.74
N ASN A 73 40.87 17.61 5.90
CA ASN A 73 41.09 17.51 4.45
C ASN A 73 40.97 18.85 3.69
N GLN A 74 40.55 19.95 4.34
CA GLN A 74 40.39 21.26 3.68
C GLN A 74 41.64 22.16 3.75
N ASN A 75 42.72 21.72 4.40
CA ASN A 75 43.94 22.53 4.64
C ASN A 75 45.17 22.09 3.80
N HIS A 76 44.97 21.66 2.56
CA HIS A 76 46.05 21.52 1.58
C HIS A 76 46.01 22.69 0.57
N PRO A 77 46.75 23.79 0.84
CA PRO A 77 46.92 24.85 -0.16
C PRO A 77 47.65 24.28 -1.38
N GLY A 78 47.01 24.41 -2.55
CA GLY A 78 47.41 23.71 -3.75
C GLY A 78 48.82 24.06 -4.24
N LYS A 79 49.54 23.04 -4.71
CA LYS A 79 50.66 23.20 -5.64
C LYS A 79 50.27 22.63 -6.99
N TYR A 80 49.95 23.52 -7.93
CA TYR A 80 50.08 23.22 -9.35
C TYR A 80 51.58 23.17 -9.70
N VAL A 81 52.02 22.07 -10.33
CA VAL A 81 53.26 22.01 -11.12
C VAL A 81 52.95 21.21 -12.39
N GLN A 82 53.53 21.63 -13.51
CA GLN A 82 53.24 21.13 -14.86
C GLN A 82 54.04 19.86 -15.20
N ASN A 83 53.59 19.20 -16.27
CA ASN A 83 54.33 18.42 -17.29
C ASN A 83 55.76 17.93 -16.98
N GLU A 84 56.02 16.64 -17.27
CA GLU A 84 56.97 16.28 -18.33
C GLU A 84 56.75 14.84 -18.84
N GLU A 85 57.35 14.52 -19.99
CA GLU A 85 57.17 13.29 -20.77
C GLU A 85 58.18 12.16 -20.41
N ASN A 86 57.98 11.00 -21.05
CA ASN A 86 59.00 10.02 -21.50
C ASN A 86 59.43 8.81 -20.64
N SER A 87 59.83 7.77 -21.40
CA SER A 87 60.62 6.56 -21.06
C SER A 87 59.87 5.45 -20.30
N ILE A 88 59.43 4.33 -20.91
CA ILE A 88 60.16 3.19 -21.56
C ILE A 88 60.69 2.14 -20.54
N THR A 89 60.60 0.85 -20.91
CA THR A 89 61.11 -0.40 -20.28
C THR A 89 60.46 -0.85 -18.95
N GLY A 90 60.14 -2.14 -18.73
CA GLY A 90 60.24 -3.36 -19.57
C GLY A 90 59.96 -4.66 -18.77
N GLY A 91 59.73 -5.80 -19.45
CA GLY A 91 59.43 -7.14 -18.88
C GLY A 91 57.97 -7.57 -19.16
N ASP A 92 57.64 -8.59 -19.97
CA ASP A 92 58.05 -10.02 -20.01
C ASP A 92 57.62 -10.78 -18.73
N GLU A 93 56.87 -11.88 -18.72
CA GLU A 93 56.16 -12.71 -19.73
C GLU A 93 54.72 -13.06 -19.20
N ASN A 94 53.87 -13.98 -19.69
CA ASN A 94 53.89 -14.99 -20.77
C ASN A 94 52.45 -15.25 -21.34
N SER A 95 52.29 -16.30 -22.13
CA SER A 95 51.09 -16.85 -22.83
C SER A 95 50.51 -18.09 -22.10
N PRO A 96 49.45 -18.82 -22.54
CA PRO A 96 48.72 -18.84 -23.83
C PRO A 96 47.19 -18.63 -23.74
N VAL A 97 46.49 -18.08 -24.75
CA VAL A 97 46.15 -18.61 -26.09
C VAL A 97 45.37 -19.93 -26.05
N GLU A 98 44.06 -19.85 -26.32
CA GLU A 98 43.35 -20.90 -27.06
C GLU A 98 42.34 -20.28 -28.05
N ASN A 99 42.14 -20.99 -29.16
CA ASN A 99 41.36 -20.62 -30.35
C ASN A 99 39.84 -20.67 -30.08
N GLY A 100 38.94 -20.12 -30.88
CA GLY A 100 39.06 -19.57 -32.24
C GLY A 100 38.25 -20.40 -33.24
N ASP A 101 37.25 -19.74 -33.85
CA ASP A 101 36.36 -20.19 -34.96
C ASP A 101 35.29 -21.27 -34.64
N GLY A 102 34.12 -21.15 -35.29
CA GLY A 102 32.88 -21.82 -34.91
C GLY A 102 31.67 -21.65 -35.84
N SER A 103 31.88 -21.41 -37.13
CA SER A 103 30.94 -21.69 -38.25
C SER A 103 29.49 -21.18 -38.20
N VAL A 104 29.19 -20.26 -39.12
CA VAL A 104 27.86 -20.03 -39.72
C VAL A 104 27.21 -21.35 -40.17
N ASN A 105 25.87 -21.48 -40.01
CA ASN A 105 25.03 -22.42 -40.76
C ASN A 105 23.62 -21.83 -40.98
N ASN A 106 23.16 -21.81 -42.23
CA ASN A 106 21.80 -21.41 -42.63
C ASN A 106 20.79 -22.58 -42.53
N SER A 107 19.55 -22.31 -42.14
CA SER A 107 18.30 -22.87 -42.71
C SER A 107 17.09 -22.18 -42.06
N THR A 108 16.24 -21.45 -42.78
CA THR A 108 15.26 -21.90 -43.79
C THR A 108 13.99 -22.51 -43.17
N MET A 109 13.01 -21.64 -42.93
CA MET A 109 11.63 -21.72 -43.44
C MET A 109 10.90 -23.09 -43.38
N MET A 110 9.88 -23.20 -42.54
CA MET A 110 8.56 -23.73 -42.93
C MET A 110 7.43 -23.27 -41.99
N THR A 111 6.53 -22.45 -42.54
CA THR A 111 5.17 -22.24 -42.03
C THR A 111 4.24 -23.31 -42.60
N PRO A 112 3.43 -24.01 -41.79
CA PRO A 112 2.22 -24.68 -42.26
C PRO A 112 1.02 -23.76 -42.03
N GLU A 113 0.42 -23.27 -43.13
CA GLU A 113 -0.96 -22.78 -43.10
C GLU A 113 -1.89 -23.94 -42.75
N ALA A 114 -2.76 -23.75 -41.76
CA ALA A 114 -3.87 -24.67 -41.46
C ALA A 114 -5.14 -23.85 -41.25
N ASN A 115 -5.96 -23.81 -42.31
CA ASN A 115 -7.33 -23.31 -42.29
C ASN A 115 -8.12 -23.91 -41.11
N SER A 116 -8.81 -23.05 -40.35
CA SER A 116 -10.03 -23.47 -39.65
C SER A 116 -11.00 -22.30 -39.58
N GLU A 117 -12.01 -22.33 -40.46
CA GLU A 117 -13.18 -21.46 -40.39
C GLU A 117 -14.09 -21.82 -39.20
N SER A 118 -14.98 -20.88 -38.87
CA SER A 118 -16.14 -21.03 -37.98
C SER A 118 -15.84 -21.12 -36.46
N THR A 119 -16.58 -20.46 -35.57
CA THR A 119 -17.84 -19.70 -35.73
C THR A 119 -17.82 -18.46 -34.84
N ALA A 120 -18.00 -17.27 -35.42
CA ALA A 120 -18.13 -16.04 -34.65
C ALA A 120 -19.58 -15.87 -34.13
N ASN A 121 -19.83 -16.33 -32.90
CA ASN A 121 -20.91 -15.80 -32.05
C ASN A 121 -20.27 -15.16 -30.81
N GLY A 122 -19.47 -14.12 -31.05
CA GLY A 122 -18.91 -13.27 -30.00
C GLY A 122 -20.02 -12.39 -29.45
N GLU A 123 -20.68 -12.85 -28.40
CA GLU A 123 -21.56 -12.03 -27.59
C GLU A 123 -20.72 -10.86 -27.05
N SER A 124 -20.95 -9.68 -27.60
CA SER A 124 -20.17 -8.48 -27.28
C SER A 124 -20.56 -8.00 -25.89
N SER A 125 -19.99 -8.65 -24.89
CA SER A 125 -19.95 -8.19 -23.51
C SER A 125 -19.29 -6.82 -23.52
N SER A 126 -20.12 -5.78 -23.52
CA SER A 126 -19.65 -4.41 -23.45
C SER A 126 -19.02 -4.21 -22.08
N LEU A 127 -17.69 -4.16 -22.05
CA LEU A 127 -16.90 -3.79 -20.87
C LEU A 127 -17.59 -2.60 -20.16
N PRO A 128 -17.81 -2.68 -18.83
CA PRO A 128 -18.50 -1.63 -18.10
C PRO A 128 -17.76 -0.30 -18.32
N LYS A 129 -18.50 0.72 -18.75
CA LYS A 129 -17.91 2.03 -19.07
C LYS A 129 -17.31 2.63 -17.80
N SER A 130 -15.98 2.75 -17.79
CA SER A 130 -15.15 3.15 -16.65
C SER A 130 -15.43 4.53 -16.03
N LYS A 131 -16.42 5.29 -16.52
CA LYS A 131 -16.68 6.68 -16.10
C LYS A 131 -17.57 6.81 -14.87
N ASP A 132 -18.43 5.83 -14.60
CA ASP A 132 -19.42 5.90 -13.51
C ASP A 132 -18.93 5.27 -12.18
N LEU A 133 -17.76 4.61 -12.18
CA LEU A 133 -17.22 3.97 -10.96
C LEU A 133 -16.87 4.98 -9.84
N ALA A 134 -16.31 6.14 -10.18
CA ALA A 134 -15.55 6.98 -9.24
C ALA A 134 -16.30 7.51 -8.00
N SER A 135 -17.63 7.66 -8.03
CA SER A 135 -18.37 8.20 -6.87
C SER A 135 -18.80 7.14 -5.86
N GLU A 136 -18.78 5.86 -6.23
CA GLU A 136 -19.23 4.72 -5.41
C GLU A 136 -18.13 3.67 -5.17
N ALA A 137 -17.13 3.55 -6.05
CA ALA A 137 -16.17 2.43 -6.09
C ALA A 137 -15.14 2.33 -4.94
N PHE A 138 -15.17 3.21 -3.94
CA PHE A 138 -14.24 3.18 -2.80
C PHE A 138 -14.97 2.96 -1.47
N SER A 139 -16.10 2.26 -1.48
CA SER A 139 -16.96 2.06 -0.30
C SER A 139 -17.39 3.35 0.39
N GLY A 140 -17.43 4.47 -0.34
CA GLY A 140 -17.72 5.81 0.20
C GLY A 140 -16.51 6.63 0.65
N LEU A 141 -15.29 6.06 0.69
CA LEU A 141 -14.06 6.77 1.07
C LEU A 141 -13.72 7.92 0.12
N LYS A 142 -13.44 9.08 0.70
CA LYS A 142 -13.11 10.34 -0.01
C LYS A 142 -12.06 11.12 0.77
N THR A 143 -11.12 11.74 0.05
CA THR A 143 -10.26 12.76 0.64
C THR A 143 -11.10 13.96 1.10
N GLY A 144 -10.73 14.60 2.21
CA GLY A 144 -11.50 15.66 2.84
C GLY A 144 -12.45 15.17 3.94
N MET A 145 -12.56 13.86 4.17
CA MET A 145 -13.29 13.31 5.33
C MET A 145 -12.55 13.57 6.64
N THR A 146 -13.27 13.73 7.75
CA THR A 146 -12.66 13.70 9.10
C THR A 146 -12.30 12.28 9.51
N TYR A 147 -11.55 12.12 10.60
CA TYR A 147 -11.24 10.80 11.15
C TYR A 147 -12.51 10.03 11.54
N GLU A 148 -13.48 10.70 12.15
CA GLU A 148 -14.73 10.12 12.62
C GLU A 148 -15.54 9.55 11.45
N GLU A 149 -15.68 10.32 10.37
CA GLU A 149 -16.34 9.86 9.13
C GLU A 149 -15.62 8.65 8.52
N VAL A 150 -14.27 8.60 8.58
CA VAL A 150 -13.52 7.43 8.12
C VAL A 150 -13.83 6.20 8.97
N ILE A 151 -13.90 6.34 10.30
CA ILE A 151 -14.26 5.23 11.21
C ILE A 151 -15.70 4.75 11.01
N GLU A 152 -16.63 5.64 10.67
CA GLU A 152 -17.99 5.26 10.27
C GLU A 152 -18.03 4.44 8.97
N VAL A 153 -17.12 4.71 8.03
CA VAL A 153 -17.05 4.04 6.73
C VAL A 153 -16.28 2.72 6.75
N ILE A 154 -15.12 2.64 7.43
CA ILE A 154 -14.26 1.43 7.40
C ILE A 154 -14.34 0.57 8.67
N GLY A 155 -14.99 1.07 9.73
CA GLY A 155 -15.03 0.45 11.04
C GLY A 155 -13.94 0.93 12.00
N SER A 156 -14.07 0.63 13.29
CA SER A 156 -13.11 1.06 14.31
C SER A 156 -11.88 0.15 14.41
N PRO A 157 -10.65 0.71 14.50
CA PRO A 157 -9.43 -0.08 14.66
C PRO A 157 -9.32 -0.70 16.06
N ILE A 158 -8.45 -1.71 16.18
CA ILE A 158 -8.02 -2.29 17.46
C ILE A 158 -7.11 -1.32 18.20
N GLU A 159 -6.21 -0.67 17.45
CA GLU A 159 -5.13 0.18 17.95
C GLU A 159 -4.81 1.24 16.87
N TYR A 160 -4.36 2.43 17.29
CA TYR A 160 -3.88 3.45 16.37
C TYR A 160 -2.67 4.20 16.95
N GLU A 161 -1.84 4.74 16.08
CA GLU A 161 -0.65 5.52 16.43
C GLU A 161 -0.60 6.80 15.60
N ASP A 162 -0.40 7.92 16.31
CA ASP A 162 -0.36 9.27 15.74
C ASP A 162 1.09 9.76 15.66
N THR A 163 1.47 10.23 14.47
CA THR A 163 2.68 11.03 14.21
C THR A 163 2.26 12.39 13.62
N ASP A 164 3.21 13.32 13.46
CA ASP A 164 2.98 14.76 13.19
C ASP A 164 1.81 15.08 12.25
N ASN A 165 1.72 14.40 11.10
CA ASN A 165 0.65 14.56 10.11
C ASN A 165 0.07 13.23 9.61
N GLN A 166 0.24 12.14 10.36
CA GLN A 166 -0.19 10.81 9.94
C GLN A 166 -0.75 9.99 11.10
N ARG A 167 -1.90 9.35 10.89
CA ARG A 167 -2.52 8.39 11.81
C ARG A 167 -2.46 6.99 11.20
N SER A 168 -1.78 6.06 11.86
CA SER A 168 -1.71 4.66 11.45
C SER A 168 -2.74 3.82 12.22
N LEU A 169 -3.53 3.01 11.53
CA LEU A 169 -4.66 2.25 12.05
C LEU A 169 -4.41 0.74 11.92
N LYS A 170 -4.62 0.01 13.01
CA LYS A 170 -4.38 -1.43 13.11
C LYS A 170 -5.70 -2.18 13.27
N TYR A 171 -6.02 -3.02 12.30
CA TYR A 171 -7.24 -3.83 12.24
C TYR A 171 -6.99 -5.33 12.48
N SER A 172 -5.74 -5.78 12.40
CA SER A 172 -5.31 -7.16 12.66
C SER A 172 -4.24 -7.19 13.76
N GLY A 173 -3.78 -8.40 14.13
CA GLY A 173 -2.64 -8.53 15.05
C GLY A 173 -1.29 -8.11 14.44
N GLU A 174 -1.19 -8.03 13.12
CA GLU A 174 0.05 -8.20 12.38
C GLU A 174 0.71 -6.89 11.93
N GLY A 175 -0.05 -5.78 11.85
CA GLY A 175 0.51 -4.46 11.55
C GLY A 175 -0.53 -3.36 11.34
N TYR A 176 -0.05 -2.14 11.06
CA TYR A 176 -0.91 -1.03 10.65
C TYR A 176 -1.29 -1.19 9.17
N GLY A 177 -2.53 -1.65 8.93
CA GLY A 177 -3.04 -1.92 7.58
C GLY A 177 -3.62 -0.70 6.85
N VAL A 178 -3.99 0.36 7.57
CA VAL A 178 -4.43 1.64 6.97
C VAL A 178 -3.61 2.77 7.58
N GLN A 179 -3.17 3.72 6.76
CA GLN A 179 -2.51 4.94 7.20
C GLN A 179 -3.22 6.13 6.57
N LEU A 180 -3.61 7.10 7.41
CA LEU A 180 -4.26 8.34 7.01
C LEU A 180 -3.26 9.48 7.13
N LYS A 181 -3.02 10.20 6.04
CA LYS A 181 -2.29 11.47 6.08
C LYS A 181 -3.29 12.60 6.31
N MET A 182 -3.08 13.37 7.36
CA MET A 182 -4.01 14.39 7.82
C MET A 182 -3.56 15.78 7.37
N ASN A 183 -4.48 16.57 6.83
CA ASN A 183 -4.33 18.01 6.75
C ASN A 183 -4.48 18.59 8.17
N SER A 184 -3.39 19.09 8.75
CA SER A 184 -3.39 19.60 10.13
C SER A 184 -4.29 20.83 10.33
N ASP A 185 -4.48 21.65 9.30
CA ASP A 185 -5.27 22.89 9.37
C ASP A 185 -6.78 22.63 9.33
N GLN A 186 -7.21 21.65 8.53
CA GLN A 186 -8.61 21.29 8.30
C GLN A 186 -9.08 20.11 9.15
N GLN A 187 -8.17 19.32 9.72
CA GLN A 187 -8.43 18.06 10.42
C GLN A 187 -9.09 16.98 9.53
N THR A 188 -8.76 16.99 8.24
CA THR A 188 -9.30 16.10 7.21
C THR A 188 -8.22 15.18 6.60
N VAL A 189 -8.61 14.07 5.98
CA VAL A 189 -7.68 13.13 5.32
C VAL A 189 -7.33 13.60 3.90
N GLU A 190 -6.04 13.76 3.60
CA GLU A 190 -5.53 14.10 2.26
C GLU A 190 -5.22 12.86 1.41
N GLU A 191 -4.73 11.80 2.05
CA GLU A 191 -4.21 10.59 1.40
C GLU A 191 -4.51 9.39 2.30
N PHE A 192 -5.07 8.33 1.72
CA PHE A 192 -5.21 7.02 2.34
C PHE A 192 -4.14 6.09 1.78
N THR A 193 -3.43 5.37 2.64
CA THR A 193 -2.54 4.26 2.25
C THR A 193 -3.03 2.97 2.89
N PHE A 194 -3.32 1.95 2.08
CA PHE A 194 -3.70 0.60 2.49
C PHE A 194 -2.53 -0.35 2.28
N LYS A 195 -2.35 -1.31 3.19
CA LYS A 195 -1.31 -2.35 3.12
C LYS A 195 -1.99 -3.73 3.20
N PRO A 196 -2.33 -4.37 2.06
CA PRO A 196 -3.16 -5.56 2.01
C PRO A 196 -2.71 -6.69 2.94
N GLN A 197 -1.39 -6.94 3.02
CA GLN A 197 -0.76 -7.93 3.91
C GLN A 197 -1.13 -7.80 5.40
N PHE A 198 -1.56 -6.63 5.88
CA PHE A 198 -2.00 -6.43 7.28
C PHE A 198 -3.52 -6.36 7.44
N LEU A 199 -4.28 -6.51 6.35
CA LEU A 199 -5.74 -6.42 6.30
C LEU A 199 -6.43 -7.76 6.03
N GLN A 200 -5.74 -8.76 5.46
CA GLN A 200 -6.27 -10.12 5.21
C GLN A 200 -6.97 -10.74 6.43
N ASN A 201 -6.34 -10.62 7.60
CA ASN A 201 -6.80 -11.16 8.88
C ASN A 201 -7.58 -10.13 9.74
N ALA A 202 -8.07 -9.05 9.13
CA ALA A 202 -8.96 -8.12 9.83
C ALA A 202 -10.31 -8.82 10.12
N PRO A 203 -10.95 -8.55 11.28
CA PRO A 203 -12.24 -9.14 11.61
C PRO A 203 -13.35 -8.67 10.66
N ASP A 204 -14.49 -9.37 10.65
CA ASP A 204 -15.74 -9.10 9.89
C ASP A 204 -16.36 -7.68 10.07
N ARG A 205 -15.66 -6.79 10.76
CA ARG A 205 -16.02 -5.39 11.03
C ARG A 205 -15.40 -4.41 10.04
N LEU A 206 -14.47 -4.86 9.19
CA LEU A 206 -13.80 -4.01 8.21
C LEU A 206 -14.63 -3.91 6.93
N THR A 207 -15.15 -2.72 6.64
CA THR A 207 -15.96 -2.42 5.45
C THR A 207 -15.12 -1.73 4.37
N LEU A 208 -14.17 -2.47 3.79
CA LEU A 208 -13.38 -2.04 2.64
C LEU A 208 -13.81 -2.72 1.34
N ASP A 209 -13.63 -2.01 0.22
CA ASP A 209 -13.76 -2.59 -1.11
C ASP A 209 -12.69 -3.68 -1.36
N LYS A 210 -13.03 -4.69 -2.16
CA LYS A 210 -12.10 -5.77 -2.54
C LYS A 210 -10.79 -5.22 -3.13
N LEU A 211 -10.85 -4.07 -3.82
CA LEU A 211 -9.66 -3.39 -4.34
C LEU A 211 -8.58 -3.18 -3.27
N PHE A 212 -8.95 -2.69 -2.08
CA PHE A 212 -7.99 -2.37 -1.00
C PHE A 212 -7.49 -3.60 -0.24
N LEU A 213 -8.07 -4.78 -0.54
CA LEU A 213 -7.71 -6.08 0.00
C LEU A 213 -7.02 -6.98 -1.04
N SER A 214 -6.84 -6.50 -2.28
CA SER A 214 -6.21 -7.27 -3.35
C SER A 214 -4.71 -7.44 -3.08
N GLU A 215 -4.19 -8.64 -3.33
CA GLU A 215 -2.80 -9.00 -2.98
C GLU A 215 -1.86 -8.92 -4.18
N THR A 216 -2.40 -9.09 -5.39
CA THR A 216 -1.64 -9.14 -6.64
C THR A 216 -2.10 -8.08 -7.63
N ILE A 217 -1.21 -7.68 -8.54
CA ILE A 217 -1.54 -6.69 -9.58
C ILE A 217 -2.61 -7.20 -10.56
N ASP A 218 -2.65 -8.50 -10.84
CA ASP A 218 -3.64 -9.10 -11.76
C ASP A 218 -5.07 -9.05 -11.21
N GLU A 219 -5.24 -9.21 -9.88
CA GLU A 219 -6.54 -8.97 -9.25
C GLU A 219 -6.99 -7.52 -9.43
N ILE A 220 -6.09 -6.55 -9.22
CA ILE A 220 -6.42 -5.14 -9.41
C ILE A 220 -6.73 -4.83 -10.87
N LYS A 221 -5.97 -5.38 -11.82
CA LYS A 221 -6.27 -5.23 -13.26
C LYS A 221 -7.63 -5.79 -13.63
N SER A 222 -8.07 -6.88 -12.98
CA SER A 222 -9.41 -7.42 -13.18
C SER A 222 -10.53 -6.51 -12.67
N LEU A 223 -10.24 -5.61 -11.71
CA LEU A 223 -11.18 -4.66 -11.11
C LEU A 223 -11.17 -3.29 -11.81
N LEU A 224 -9.98 -2.76 -12.13
CA LEU A 224 -9.77 -1.40 -12.65
C LEU A 224 -9.46 -1.32 -14.15
N GLY A 225 -9.10 -2.43 -14.79
CA GLY A 225 -8.52 -2.46 -16.13
C GLY A 225 -7.00 -2.26 -16.12
N GLU A 226 -6.42 -1.88 -17.27
CA GLU A 226 -4.99 -1.56 -17.35
C GLU A 226 -4.69 -0.17 -16.75
N PRO A 227 -3.49 0.04 -16.17
CA PRO A 227 -3.05 1.33 -15.64
C PRO A 227 -2.94 2.39 -16.75
N GLY A 228 -3.05 3.66 -16.37
CA GLY A 228 -2.76 4.77 -17.28
C GLY A 228 -1.26 5.00 -17.47
N GLU A 229 -0.47 4.73 -16.43
CA GLU A 229 0.98 4.91 -16.38
C GLU A 229 1.61 3.88 -15.43
N VAL A 230 2.83 3.45 -15.72
CA VAL A 230 3.61 2.53 -14.88
C VAL A 230 5.02 3.10 -14.73
N GLU A 231 5.42 3.38 -13.49
CA GLU A 231 6.73 3.92 -13.15
C GLU A 231 7.61 2.86 -12.48
N SER A 232 8.90 2.84 -12.81
CA SER A 232 9.89 2.04 -12.08
C SER A 232 10.55 2.90 -11.01
N VAL A 233 10.41 2.50 -9.75
CA VAL A 233 10.89 3.25 -8.58
C VAL A 233 11.91 2.44 -7.78
N SER A 234 12.82 3.13 -7.10
CA SER A 234 13.72 2.50 -6.14
C SER A 234 12.99 2.11 -4.86
N CYS A 235 13.15 0.86 -4.42
CA CYS A 235 12.72 0.37 -3.11
C CYS A 235 13.92 -0.13 -2.28
N PHE A 236 13.69 -0.99 -1.28
CA PHE A 236 14.69 -1.33 -0.27
C PHE A 236 15.99 -1.93 -0.86
N GLU A 237 17.14 -1.61 -0.27
CA GLU A 237 18.46 -2.15 -0.66
C GLU A 237 18.84 -2.06 -2.15
N ASN A 238 18.40 -0.99 -2.83
CA ASN A 238 18.58 -0.74 -4.27
C ASN A 238 17.78 -1.69 -5.19
N ALA A 239 16.81 -2.43 -4.65
CA ALA A 239 15.82 -3.11 -5.48
C ALA A 239 14.97 -2.10 -6.26
N THR A 240 14.40 -2.54 -7.37
CA THR A 240 13.39 -1.81 -8.14
C THR A 240 12.02 -2.39 -7.85
N CYS A 241 11.03 -1.51 -7.73
CA CYS A 241 9.62 -1.83 -7.59
C CYS A 241 8.83 -1.06 -8.66
N GLU A 242 7.59 -1.44 -8.91
CA GLU A 242 6.73 -0.78 -9.91
C GLU A 242 5.58 -0.04 -9.23
N GLU A 243 5.28 1.17 -9.70
CA GLU A 243 4.08 1.92 -9.32
C GLU A 243 3.11 1.99 -10.49
N PHE A 244 1.93 1.39 -10.30
CA PHE A 244 0.84 1.34 -11.27
C PHE A 244 -0.15 2.46 -10.95
N ILE A 245 -0.30 3.39 -11.89
CA ILE A 245 -1.01 4.65 -11.69
C ILE A 245 -2.33 4.63 -12.46
N TYR A 246 -3.44 4.79 -11.73
CA TYR A 246 -4.79 4.80 -12.27
C TYR A 246 -5.46 6.16 -12.03
N SER A 247 -5.81 6.85 -13.11
CA SER A 247 -6.57 8.10 -13.07
C SER A 247 -8.07 7.79 -13.01
N VAL A 248 -8.74 8.27 -11.95
CA VAL A 248 -10.15 8.01 -11.67
C VAL A 248 -10.97 9.30 -11.80
N SER A 249 -12.24 9.21 -12.20
CA SER A 249 -13.13 10.38 -12.33
C SER A 249 -13.19 11.20 -11.03
N GLY A 250 -13.47 12.50 -11.14
CA GLY A 250 -13.48 13.41 -9.99
C GLY A 250 -12.11 13.93 -9.56
N GLY A 251 -11.03 13.55 -10.26
CA GLY A 251 -9.67 13.98 -9.96
C GLY A 251 -9.01 13.16 -8.86
N TYR A 252 -9.39 11.88 -8.73
CA TYR A 252 -8.74 10.94 -7.84
C TYR A 252 -7.67 10.15 -8.59
N GLN A 253 -6.62 9.76 -7.88
CA GLN A 253 -5.56 8.91 -8.40
C GLN A 253 -5.36 7.75 -7.42
N ILE A 254 -5.27 6.54 -7.98
CA ILE A 254 -4.84 5.35 -7.24
C ILE A 254 -3.42 5.03 -7.68
N ILE A 255 -2.53 4.83 -6.70
CA ILE A 255 -1.16 4.40 -6.93
C ILE A 255 -0.96 3.07 -6.20
N ILE A 256 -0.70 2.00 -6.93
CA ILE A 256 -0.38 0.69 -6.37
C ILE A 256 1.10 0.45 -6.52
N ARG A 257 1.80 0.18 -5.41
CA ARG A 257 3.21 -0.20 -5.43
C ARG A 257 3.35 -1.69 -5.20
N THR A 258 4.10 -2.38 -6.06
CA THR A 258 4.50 -3.76 -5.82
C THR A 258 5.69 -3.86 -4.87
N SER A 259 5.80 -5.01 -4.21
CA SER A 259 7.03 -5.48 -3.57
C SER A 259 8.16 -5.69 -4.59
N TRP A 260 9.38 -5.88 -4.09
CA TRP A 260 10.60 -6.13 -4.87
C TRP A 260 10.57 -7.44 -5.69
N ASN A 261 9.66 -8.36 -5.39
CA ASN A 261 9.41 -9.57 -6.20
C ASN A 261 8.43 -9.32 -7.36
N HIS A 262 7.78 -8.15 -7.45
CA HIS A 262 6.73 -7.82 -8.41
C HIS A 262 5.45 -8.68 -8.33
N GLU A 263 5.35 -9.61 -7.37
CA GLU A 263 4.18 -10.49 -7.19
C GLU A 263 3.18 -9.87 -6.19
N ASP A 264 3.68 -9.43 -5.03
CA ASP A 264 2.87 -8.91 -3.93
C ASP A 264 2.70 -7.38 -4.00
N ILE A 265 1.58 -6.87 -3.48
CA ILE A 265 1.34 -5.43 -3.31
C ILE A 265 1.89 -4.95 -1.96
N GLU A 266 2.85 -4.00 -2.00
CA GLU A 266 3.37 -3.33 -0.80
C GLU A 266 2.32 -2.37 -0.22
N TYR A 267 1.73 -1.54 -1.09
CA TYR A 267 0.64 -0.62 -0.71
C TYR A 267 -0.27 -0.23 -1.87
N ILE A 268 -1.45 0.26 -1.51
CA ILE A 268 -2.42 0.92 -2.39
C ILE A 268 -2.71 2.30 -1.81
N LYS A 269 -2.45 3.36 -2.56
CA LYS A 269 -2.73 4.75 -2.17
C LYS A 269 -3.93 5.29 -2.91
N LEU A 270 -4.81 5.99 -2.19
CA LEU A 270 -5.86 6.83 -2.75
C LEU A 270 -5.60 8.28 -2.34
N LEU A 271 -5.38 9.14 -3.34
CA LEU A 271 -5.21 10.58 -3.17
C LEU A 271 -6.03 11.35 -4.19
N ARG A 272 -6.20 12.65 -3.95
CA ARG A 272 -6.79 13.58 -4.91
C ARG A 272 -5.68 14.35 -5.61
N GLN A 273 -5.76 14.47 -6.93
CA GLN A 273 -4.90 15.37 -7.69
C GLN A 273 -5.35 16.81 -7.44
N ASP A 274 -4.53 17.56 -6.71
CA ASP A 274 -4.63 19.01 -6.68
C ASP A 274 -4.24 19.56 -8.06
N ASN A 275 -5.23 20.08 -8.79
CA ASN A 275 -5.00 20.91 -9.97
C ASN A 275 -4.33 22.24 -9.55
N ARG A 276 -2.99 22.24 -9.44
CA ARG A 276 -2.15 23.43 -9.22
C ARG A 276 -1.83 24.15 -10.53
#